data_AF-A0A0F2Q956-F1
#
_entry.id   AF-A0A0F2Q956-F1
#
_cell.length_a   1.000
_cell.length_b   1.000
_cell.length_c   1.000
_cell.angle_alpha   90.00
_cell.angle_beta   90.00
_cell.angle_gamma   90.00
#
_symmetry.space_group_name_H-M   'P 1'
#
loop_
_entity.id
_entity.type
_entity.pdbx_description
1 polymer ?
#
loop_
_entity_poly.entity_id
_entity_poly.type
_entity_poly.pdbx_seq_one_letter_code
_entity_poly.pdbx_strand_id
1 'polypeptide(L)'
;MYLYNITTDMIRDAEKEHHRKNKHKKYKHPMRINKNIAIGIIKEDLIRMALEDDHQKRGQIFSEIIETIAKNIIPIRENRQYPRKKSPSTKYPTTKKRSF
;
A
#
# COMPACT_ATOMS: atom_id res chain seq x y z
N MET A 1 -10.36 -6.35 14.07
CA MET A 1 -10.81 -4.95 14.12
C MET A 1 -9.62 -3.99 14.27
N TYR A 2 -8.79 -4.10 15.32
CA TYR A 2 -7.73 -3.12 15.62
C TYR A 2 -6.66 -2.95 14.52
N LEU A 3 -6.03 -4.05 14.07
CA LEU A 3 -5.01 -4.00 13.01
C LEU A 3 -5.56 -3.36 11.73
N TYR A 4 -6.77 -3.76 11.30
CA TYR A 4 -7.39 -3.24 10.09
C TYR A 4 -7.58 -1.71 10.15
N ASN A 5 -8.01 -1.18 11.29
CA ASN A 5 -8.20 0.25 11.48
C ASN A 5 -6.88 1.01 11.38
N ILE A 6 -5.84 0.54 12.08
CA ILE A 6 -4.49 1.12 12.00
C ILE A 6 -3.98 1.10 10.56
N THR A 7 -4.07 -0.05 9.89
CA THR A 7 -3.61 -0.21 8.51
C THR A 7 -4.34 0.76 7.56
N THR A 8 -5.64 0.92 7.77
CA THR A 8 -6.49 1.80 6.95
C THR A 8 -6.14 3.27 7.14
N ASP A 9 -5.89 3.70 8.39
CA ASP A 9 -5.46 5.07 8.69
C ASP A 9 -4.06 5.35 8.13
N MET A 10 -3.10 4.44 8.33
CA MET A 10 -1.74 4.56 7.76
C MET A 10 -1.78 4.69 6.24
N ILE A 11 -2.58 3.87 5.56
CA ILE A 11 -2.76 3.95 4.10
C ILE A 11 -3.37 5.30 3.69
N ARG A 12 -4.35 5.80 4.45
CA ARG A 12 -5.02 7.07 4.15
C ARG A 12 -4.05 8.25 4.28
N ASP A 13 -3.19 8.24 5.29
CA ASP A 13 -2.20 9.29 5.48
C ASP A 13 -1.08 9.21 4.43
N ALA A 14 -0.62 8.00 4.09
CA ALA A 14 0.31 7.79 2.99
C ALA A 14 -0.28 8.25 1.64
N GLU A 15 -1.56 8.00 1.36
CA GLU A 15 -2.24 8.49 0.16
C GLU A 15 -2.26 10.04 0.13
N LYS A 16 -2.60 10.71 1.25
CA LYS A 16 -2.59 12.19 1.34
C LYS A 16 -1.18 12.75 1.10
N GLU A 17 -0.16 12.19 1.74
CA GLU A 17 1.22 12.63 1.60
C GLU A 17 1.73 12.43 0.17
N HIS A 18 1.43 11.28 -0.43
CA HIS A 18 1.73 10.99 -1.83
C HIS A 18 1.09 12.03 -2.76
N HIS A 19 -0.20 12.37 -2.55
CA HIS A 19 -0.87 13.41 -3.34
C HIS A 19 -0.23 14.79 -3.17
N ARG A 20 0.19 15.16 -1.94
CA ARG A 20 0.91 16.41 -1.68
C ARG A 20 2.26 16.46 -2.41
N LYS A 21 3.09 15.43 -2.25
CA LYS A 21 4.44 15.36 -2.86
C LYS A 21 4.40 15.28 -4.38
N ASN A 22 3.41 14.58 -4.95
CA ASN A 22 3.32 14.34 -6.38
C ASN A 22 2.31 15.25 -7.10
N LYS A 23 1.86 16.35 -6.47
CA LYS A 23 0.93 17.33 -7.07
C LYS A 23 1.43 17.86 -8.43
N HIS A 24 2.74 17.96 -8.61
CA HIS A 24 3.37 18.46 -9.83
C HIS A 24 3.76 17.35 -10.83
N LYS A 25 3.69 16.07 -10.44
CA LYS A 25 4.00 14.96 -11.36
C LYS A 25 2.81 14.66 -12.25
N LYS A 26 3.02 14.71 -13.57
CA LYS A 26 2.01 14.39 -14.56
C LYS A 26 2.04 12.89 -14.89
N TYR A 27 1.28 12.10 -14.13
CA TYR A 27 0.98 10.71 -14.51
C TYR A 27 -0.17 10.67 -15.53
N LYS A 28 -0.14 9.69 -16.45
CA LYS A 28 -1.25 9.46 -17.41
C LYS A 28 -2.58 9.13 -16.72
N HIS A 29 -2.51 8.55 -15.52
CA HIS A 29 -3.67 8.15 -14.73
C HIS A 29 -3.49 8.60 -13.27
N PRO A 30 -4.59 8.81 -12.52
CA PRO A 30 -4.52 8.99 -11.08
C PRO A 30 -3.84 7.79 -10.42
N MET A 31 -2.89 8.05 -9.52
CA MET A 31 -2.15 7.02 -8.80
C MET A 31 -2.68 6.87 -7.38
N ARG A 32 -2.69 5.64 -6.86
CA ARG A 32 -3.04 5.32 -5.46
C ARG A 32 -2.05 4.33 -4.86
N ILE A 33 -2.02 4.24 -3.54
CA ILE A 33 -1.23 3.22 -2.85
C ILE A 33 -1.82 1.81 -3.11
N ASN A 34 -0.95 0.82 -3.30
CA ASN A 34 -1.36 -0.57 -3.42
C ASN A 34 -1.69 -1.16 -2.04
N LYS A 35 -2.98 -1.08 -1.69
CA LYS A 35 -3.49 -1.54 -0.38
C LYS A 35 -3.10 -2.98 -0.03
N ASN A 36 -3.09 -3.90 -1.01
CA ASN A 36 -2.81 -5.30 -0.71
C ASN A 36 -1.34 -5.53 -0.38
N ILE A 37 -0.42 -4.82 -1.05
CA ILE A 37 1.00 -4.85 -0.69
C ILE A 37 1.19 -4.16 0.68
N ALA A 38 0.55 -3.01 0.90
CA ALA A 38 0.65 -2.29 2.17
C ALA A 38 0.17 -3.13 3.37
N ILE A 39 -0.94 -3.86 3.24
CA ILE A 39 -1.44 -4.78 4.27
C ILE A 39 -0.43 -5.88 4.58
N GLY A 40 0.20 -6.47 3.54
CA GLY A 40 1.22 -7.49 3.72
C GLY A 40 2.44 -6.98 4.49
N ILE A 41 2.98 -5.84 4.06
CA ILE A 41 4.12 -5.16 4.70
C ILE A 41 3.80 -4.84 6.16
N ILE A 42 2.68 -4.17 6.42
CA ILE A 42 2.30 -3.77 7.78
C ILE A 42 2.12 -4.99 8.67
N LYS A 43 1.54 -6.09 8.19
CA LYS A 43 1.36 -7.28 9.01
C LYS A 43 2.70 -7.86 9.51
N GLU A 44 3.70 -7.92 8.63
CA GLU A 44 5.01 -8.48 8.96
C GLU A 44 5.85 -7.51 9.81
N ASP A 45 5.95 -6.26 9.36
CA ASP A 45 6.87 -5.30 9.96
C ASP A 45 6.32 -4.66 11.25
N LEU A 46 5.00 -4.64 11.44
CA LEU A 46 4.41 -4.19 12.71
C LEU A 46 4.78 -5.14 13.86
N ILE A 47 4.86 -6.45 13.60
CA ILE A 47 5.29 -7.42 14.63
C ILE A 47 6.74 -7.14 15.00
N ARG A 48 7.62 -6.93 14.01
CA ARG A 48 9.02 -6.58 14.23
C ARG A 48 9.17 -5.29 15.04
N MET A 49 8.42 -4.26 14.67
CA MET A 49 8.39 -2.99 15.39
C MET A 49 7.87 -3.13 16.83
N ALA A 50 6.90 -4.01 17.06
CA ALA A 50 6.33 -4.26 18.40
C ALA A 50 7.28 -5.03 19.32
N LEU A 51 8.20 -5.81 18.75
CA LEU A 51 9.22 -6.57 19.48
C LEU A 51 10.52 -5.78 19.71
N GLU A 52 10.66 -4.60 19.10
CA GLU A 52 11.86 -3.76 19.25
C GLU A 52 11.76 -2.88 20.50
N ASP A 53 12.69 -3.10 21.44
CA ASP A 53 12.77 -2.35 22.70
C ASP A 53 13.44 -0.98 22.52
N ASP A 54 14.36 -0.85 21.55
CA ASP A 54 15.07 0.40 21.28
C ASP A 54 14.16 1.38 20.52
N HIS A 55 13.85 2.51 21.16
CA HIS A 55 13.00 3.54 20.59
C HIS A 55 13.53 4.14 19.27
N GLN A 56 14.85 4.27 19.14
CA GLN A 56 15.47 4.83 17.93
C GLN A 56 15.30 3.84 16.76
N LYS A 57 15.63 2.57 16.98
CA LYS A 57 15.46 1.52 15.97
C LYS A 57 14.00 1.34 15.59
N ARG A 58 13.10 1.36 16.56
CA ARG A 58 11.65 1.31 16.32
C ARG A 58 11.18 2.43 15.40
N GLY A 59 11.70 3.65 15.60
CA GLY A 59 11.42 4.80 14.73
C GLY A 59 11.97 4.64 13.31
N GLN A 60 13.15 4.02 13.16
CA GLN A 60 13.73 3.71 11.84
C GLN A 60 12.89 2.68 11.09
N ILE A 61 12.53 1.56 11.74
CA ILE A 61 11.65 0.53 11.18
C ILE A 61 10.34 1.15 10.73
N PHE A 62 9.72 1.99 11.57
CA PHE A 62 8.48 2.68 11.20
C PHE A 62 8.64 3.55 9.93
N SER A 63 9.75 4.28 9.84
CA SER A 63 10.03 5.14 8.68
C SER A 63 10.22 4.32 7.40
N GLU A 64 10.94 3.19 7.49
CA GLU A 64 11.15 2.26 6.37
C GLU A 64 9.83 1.63 5.87
N ILE A 65 8.94 1.26 6.79
CA ILE A 65 7.60 0.76 6.46
C ILE A 65 6.85 1.79 5.62
N ILE A 66 6.78 3.03 6.09
CA ILE A 66 6.06 4.11 5.41
C ILE A 66 6.65 4.39 4.03
N GLU A 67 7.97 4.43 3.91
CA GLU A 67 8.64 4.67 2.63
C GLU A 67 8.36 3.53 1.63
N THR A 68 8.41 2.29 2.10
CA THR A 68 8.13 1.11 1.26
C THR A 68 6.69 1.10 0.77
N ILE A 69 5.73 1.45 1.64
CA ILE A 69 4.32 1.60 1.25
C ILE A 69 4.17 2.73 0.21
N ALA A 70 4.79 3.88 0.43
CA ALA A 70 4.69 5.05 -0.44
C ALA A 70 5.25 4.81 -1.85
N LYS A 71 6.28 3.97 -1.98
CA LYS A 71 6.84 3.55 -3.29
C LYS A 71 5.89 2.65 -4.08
N ASN A 72 5.05 1.87 -3.40
CA ASN A 72 4.18 0.87 -4.03
C ASN A 72 2.84 1.47 -4.50
N ILE A 73 2.87 2.17 -5.64
CA ILE A 73 1.70 2.83 -6.24
C ILE A 73 1.13 2.09 -7.45
N ILE A 74 -0.18 2.17 -7.65
CA ILE A 74 -0.90 1.60 -8.79
C ILE A 74 -1.78 2.65 -9.48
N PRO A 75 -1.93 2.61 -10.82
CA PRO A 75 -2.81 3.50 -11.54
C PRO A 75 -4.28 3.09 -11.38
N ILE A 76 -5.14 4.07 -11.09
CA ILE A 76 -6.58 3.96 -11.18
C ILE A 76 -6.97 4.24 -12.63
N ARG A 77 -7.52 3.23 -13.31
CA ARG A 77 -8.00 3.34 -14.70
C ARG A 77 -9.50 3.25 -14.72
N GLU A 78 -10.14 4.40 -14.62
CA GLU A 78 -11.58 4.55 -14.80
C GLU A 78 -11.93 4.40 -16.29
N ASN A 79 -13.14 3.93 -16.59
CA ASN A 79 -13.70 3.88 -17.95
C ASN A 79 -12.83 3.15 -18.99
N ARG A 80 -12.49 1.88 -18.73
CA ARG A 80 -11.78 1.07 -19.73
C ARG A 80 -12.66 0.78 -20.94
N GLN A 81 -12.19 1.16 -22.13
CA GLN A 81 -12.82 0.77 -23.41
C GLN A 81 -12.94 -0.75 -23.55
N TYR A 82 -11.91 -1.49 -23.11
CA TYR A 82 -11.92 -2.95 -23.08
C TYR A 82 -11.84 -3.44 -21.62
N PRO A 83 -12.91 -4.03 -21.06
CA PRO A 83 -12.88 -4.59 -19.72
C PRO A 83 -11.96 -5.80 -19.67
N ARG A 84 -11.34 -6.05 -18.50
CA ARG A 84 -10.58 -7.30 -18.31
C ARG A 84 -11.54 -8.48 -18.32
N LYS A 85 -11.37 -9.39 -19.25
CA LYS A 85 -11.97 -10.73 -19.17
C LYS A 85 -11.21 -11.53 -18.10
N LYS A 86 -11.92 -12.04 -17.09
CA LYS A 86 -11.33 -13.00 -16.15
C LYS A 86 -11.33 -14.37 -16.81
N SER A 87 -10.16 -15.01 -16.89
CA SER A 87 -10.10 -16.43 -17.23
C SER A 87 -10.66 -17.25 -16.05
N PRO A 88 -11.45 -18.31 -16.31
CA PRO A 88 -11.86 -19.25 -15.26
C PRO A 88 -10.67 -19.85 -14.50
N SER A 89 -9.52 -19.99 -15.17
CA SER A 89 -8.27 -20.47 -14.55
C SER A 89 -7.65 -19.48 -13.55
N THR A 90 -8.08 -18.22 -13.54
CA THR A 90 -7.51 -17.16 -12.70
C THR A 90 -8.55 -16.65 -11.69
N LYS A 91 -8.70 -17.36 -10.57
CA LYS A 91 -9.63 -17.00 -9.48
C LYS A 91 -9.41 -15.58 -8.94
N TYR A 92 -8.14 -15.14 -8.85
CA TYR A 92 -7.76 -13.81 -8.36
C TYR A 92 -6.78 -13.10 -9.31
N PRO A 93 -7.04 -11.84 -9.72
CA PRO A 93 -6.08 -11.00 -10.44
C PRO A 93 -4.77 -10.84 -9.65
N THR A 94 -3.64 -10.55 -10.31
CA THR A 94 -2.33 -10.34 -9.65
C THR A 94 -2.39 -9.35 -8.48
N THR A 95 -3.18 -8.29 -8.62
CA THR A 95 -3.37 -7.29 -7.56
C THR A 95 -4.21 -7.78 -6.39
N LYS A 96 -4.91 -8.92 -6.49
CA LYS A 96 -5.73 -9.56 -5.45
C LYS A 96 -5.20 -10.95 -5.05
N LYS A 97 -4.05 -11.37 -5.59
CA LYS A 97 -3.35 -12.53 -5.04
C LYS A 97 -2.90 -12.18 -3.62
N ARG A 98 -2.82 -13.19 -2.74
CA ARG A 98 -2.24 -12.98 -1.40
C ARG A 98 -0.85 -12.35 -1.59
N SER A 99 -0.61 -11.24 -0.90
CA SER A 99 0.75 -10.80 -0.61
C SER A 99 1.42 -11.90 0.20
N PHE A 100 2.74 -12.06 0.00
CA PHE A 100 3.59 -13.03 0.68
C PHE A 100 3.32 -13.07 2.19
#